data_AF-X1FWI6-F1
#
_entry.id   AF-X1FWI6-F1
#
_cell.length_a   1.000
_cell.length_b   1.000
_cell.length_c   1.000
_cell.angle_alpha   90.00
_cell.angle_beta   90.00
_cell.angle_gamma   90.00
#
_symmetry.space_group_name_H-M   'P 1'
#
loop_
_entity.id
_entity.type
_entity.pdbx_description
1 polymer ?
#
loop_
_entity_poly.entity_id
_entity_poly.type
_entity_poly.pdbx_seq_one_letter_code
_entity_poly.pdbx_strand_id
1 'polypeptide(L)' 'MVIIGIVLEDLNVKGMMKNHNLAKSISDVSWSEFRRQLKYKSKLNFKHFIIIDRFDPTSKTCSNCGCIQDMSLNKRQYN' A
#
# COMPACT_ATOMS: atom_id res chain seq x y z
N MET A 1 11.97 18.45 -1.29
CA MET A 1 12.55 17.30 -0.56
C MET A 1 12.32 16.04 -1.39
N VAL A 2 13.23 15.70 -2.30
CA VAL A 2 13.08 14.50 -3.14
C VAL A 2 13.52 13.30 -2.32
N ILE A 3 12.57 12.52 -1.82
CA ILE A 3 12.87 11.29 -1.09
C ILE A 3 13.19 10.22 -2.15
N ILE A 4 14.46 9.88 -2.33
CA ILE A 4 14.84 8.68 -3.12
C ILE A 4 14.57 7.46 -2.22
N GLY A 5 13.29 7.15 -2.02
CA GLY A 5 12.83 6.17 -1.04
C GLY A 5 11.68 5.34 -1.57
N ILE A 6 11.50 4.16 -0.98
CA ILE A 6 10.36 3.28 -1.25
C ILE A 6 9.29 3.59 -0.22
N VAL A 7 8.08 3.78 -0.70
CA VAL A 7 6.92 4.10 0.13
C VAL A 7 5.91 2.97 0.02
N LEU A 8 5.45 2.44 1.16
CA LEU A 8 4.51 1.32 1.23
C LEU A 8 3.31 1.68 2.10
N GLU A 9 2.11 1.31 1.68
CA GLU A 9 0.90 1.50 2.48
C GLU A 9 0.80 0.47 3.62
N ASP A 10 0.33 0.89 4.80
CA ASP A 10 0.02 -0.04 5.90
C ASP A 10 -1.30 -0.79 5.68
N LEU A 11 -1.21 -1.88 4.91
CA LEU A 11 -2.35 -2.78 4.66
C LEU A 11 -2.73 -3.60 5.90
N ASN A 12 -4.03 -3.68 6.21
CA ASN A 12 -4.55 -4.55 7.26
C ASN A 12 -4.57 -6.03 6.84
N VAL A 13 -3.41 -6.66 6.69
CA VAL A 13 -3.33 -8.06 6.20
C VAL A 13 -4.21 -9.01 7.01
N LYS A 14 -4.21 -8.88 8.35
CA LYS A 14 -5.07 -9.68 9.24
C LYS A 14 -6.56 -9.48 8.95
N GLY A 15 -6.99 -8.24 8.69
CA GLY A 15 -8.39 -7.94 8.32
C GLY A 15 -8.76 -8.47 6.94
N MET A 16 -7.87 -8.32 5.96
CA MET A 16 -8.09 -8.81 4.60
C MET A 16 -8.21 -10.35 4.55
N MET A 17 -7.44 -11.06 5.40
CA MET A 17 -7.51 -12.51 5.55
C MET A 17 -8.86 -13.03 6.10
N LYS A 18 -9.68 -12.18 6.71
CA LYS A 18 -11.03 -12.57 7.17
C LYS A 18 -12.03 -12.71 6.02
N ASN A 19 -11.75 -12.14 4.85
CA ASN A 19 -12.59 -12.30 3.68
C ASN A 19 -12.26 -13.64 3.00
N HIS A 20 -13.07 -14.67 3.23
CA HIS A 20 -12.84 -16.02 2.69
C HIS A 20 -12.69 -16.07 1.16
N ASN A 21 -13.33 -15.16 0.43
CA ASN A 21 -13.23 -15.10 -1.04
C ASN A 21 -11.85 -14.61 -1.52
N LEU A 22 -11.17 -13.79 -0.70
CA LEU A 22 -9.88 -13.19 -1.05
C LEU A 22 -8.72 -13.78 -0.23
N ALA A 23 -9.00 -14.47 0.87
CA ALA A 23 -7.99 -14.95 1.82
C ALA A 23 -6.93 -15.83 1.16
N LYS A 24 -7.33 -16.70 0.23
CA LYS A 24 -6.38 -17.53 -0.54
C LYS A 24 -5.41 -16.67 -1.34
N SER A 25 -5.94 -15.77 -2.19
CA SER A 25 -5.12 -14.89 -3.01
C SER A 25 -4.23 -13.96 -2.16
N ILE A 26 -4.71 -13.49 -1.01
CA ILE A 26 -3.91 -12.64 -0.10
C ILE A 26 -2.80 -13.45 0.56
N SER A 27 -3.08 -14.70 0.94
CA SER A 27 -2.09 -15.61 1.52
C SER A 27 -1.00 -15.97 0.52
N ASP A 28 -1.38 -16.26 -0.73
CA ASP A 28 -0.44 -16.64 -1.80
C ASP A 28 0.58 -15.52 -2.07
N VAL A 29 0.19 -14.26 -1.94
CA VAL A 29 1.07 -13.08 -2.15
C VAL A 29 2.04 -12.85 -0.98
N SER A 30 1.80 -13.44 0.20
CA SER A 30 2.72 -13.36 1.35
C SER A 30 3.13 -11.93 1.74
N TRP A 31 2.15 -11.02 1.85
CA TRP A 31 2.36 -9.57 2.11
C TRP A 31 3.30 -9.24 3.28
N SER A 32 3.24 -10.01 4.37
CA SER A 32 4.12 -9.83 5.53
C SER A 32 5.59 -10.06 5.18
N GLU A 33 5.87 -11.09 4.39
CA GLU A 33 7.22 -11.44 3.93
C GLU A 33 7.71 -10.42 2.91
N PHE A 34 6.85 -9.99 1.98
CA PHE A 34 7.16 -8.93 1.03
C PHE A 34 7.60 -7.64 1.73
N ARG A 35 6.85 -7.18 2.74
CA ARG A 35 7.21 -6.01 3.57
C ARG A 35 8.55 -6.21 4.30
N ARG A 36 8.80 -7.42 4.83
CA ARG A 36 10.06 -7.74 5.51
C ARG A 36 11.25 -7.63 4.56
N GLN A 37 11.14 -8.22 3.37
CA GLN A 37 12.17 -8.19 2.34
C GLN A 37 12.44 -6.78 1.82
N LEU A 38 11.38 -5.99 1.58
CA LEU A 38 11.51 -4.59 1.16
C LEU A 38 12.24 -3.75 2.20
N LYS A 39 11.87 -3.86 3.48
CA LYS A 39 12.54 -3.13 4.56
C LYS A 39 14.02 -3.51 4.66
N TYR A 40 14.31 -4.81 4.59
CA TYR A 40 15.67 -5.33 4.60
C TYR A 40 16.50 -4.81 3.42
N LYS A 41 16.01 -4.94 2.19
CA LYS A 41 16.71 -4.49 0.98
C LYS A 41 16.86 -2.97 0.92
N SER A 42 15.85 -2.22 1.37
CA SER A 42 15.96 -0.76 1.44
C SER A 42 17.08 -0.33 2.39
N LYS A 43 17.21 -1.01 3.55
CA LYS A 43 18.29 -0.76 4.50
C LYS A 43 19.67 -1.09 3.91
N LEU A 44 19.79 -2.20 3.17
CA LEU A 44 21.03 -2.58 2.48
C LEU A 44 21.47 -1.53 1.45
N ASN A 45 20.51 -0.96 0.72
CA ASN A 45 20.79 0.00 -0.36
C ASN A 45 20.84 1.46 0.12
N PHE A 46 20.86 1.70 1.45
CA PHE A 46 20.82 3.04 2.05
C PHE A 46 19.65 3.89 1.51
N LYS A 47 18.50 3.26 1.25
CA LYS A 47 17.27 3.92 0.80
C LYS A 47 16.33 4.15 1.97
N HIS A 48 15.61 5.27 1.92
CA HIS A 48 14.53 5.51 2.87
C HIS A 48 13.38 4.55 2.59
N PHE A 49 12.86 3.91 3.64
CA PHE A 49 11.66 3.08 3.58
C PHE A 49 10.61 3.68 4.50
N ILE A 50 9.53 4.20 3.92
CA ILE A 50 8.48 4.92 4.63
C ILE A 50 7.19 4.10 4.54
N ILE A 51 6.48 4.03 5.65
CA ILE A 51 5.16 3.40 5.71
C ILE A 51 4.13 4.51 5.86
N ILE A 52 3.21 4.60 4.91
CA ILE A 52 2.09 5.55 4.95
C ILE A 52 1.01 4.97 5.86
N ASP A 53 0.32 5.84 6.60
CA ASP A 53 -0.78 5.44 7.45
C ASP A 53 -1.94 4.87 6.61
N ARG A 54 -2.72 3.98 7.20
CA ARG A 54 -3.84 3.32 6.52
C ARG A 54 -4.99 4.27 6.19
N PHE A 55 -5.16 5.32 7.00
CA PHE A 55 -6.25 6.27 6.85
C PHE A 55 -5.91 7.41 5.88
N ASP A 56 -4.68 7.44 5.35
CA ASP A 56 -4.31 8.39 4.31
C ASP A 56 -5.11 8.08 3.02
N PRO A 57 -5.79 9.09 2.43
CA PRO A 57 -6.68 8.88 1.29
C PRO A 57 -5.91 8.72 -0.03
N THR A 58 -4.80 7.99 -0.04
CA THR A 58 -3.92 7.80 -1.21
C THR A 58 -4.67 7.23 -2.42
N SER A 59 -5.46 6.17 -2.20
CA SER A 59 -6.32 5.55 -3.22
C SER A 59 -7.47 6.44 -3.70
N LYS A 60 -7.81 7.46 -2.89
CA LYS A 60 -8.83 8.47 -3.16
C LYS A 60 -8.22 9.82 -3.50
N THR A 61 -6.93 9.92 -3.79
CA THR A 61 -6.28 11.19 -4.16
C THR A 61 -5.78 11.07 -5.59
N CYS A 62 -6.21 11.98 -6.47
CA CYS A 62 -5.72 11.99 -7.83
C CYS A 62 -4.27 12.49 -7.88
N SER A 63 -3.38 11.71 -8.49
CA SER A 63 -1.96 12.04 -8.62
C SER A 63 -1.67 13.26 -9.49
N ASN A 64 -2.64 13.69 -10.32
CA ASN A 64 -2.51 14.85 -11.20
C ASN A 64 -2.99 16.16 -10.56
N CYS A 65 -4.18 16.19 -9.96
CA CYS A 65 -4.78 17.41 -9.36
C CYS A 65 -4.59 17.53 -7.85
N GLY A 66 -4.25 16.44 -7.13
CA GLY A 66 -4.26 16.40 -5.66
C GLY A 66 -5.66 16.42 -5.04
N CYS A 67 -6.72 16.38 -5.86
CA CYS A 67 -8.10 16.42 -5.41
C CYS A 67 -8.55 15.07 -4.84
N ILE A 68 -9.26 15.10 -3.70
CA ILE A 68 -9.79 13.93 -3.02
C ILE A 68 -11.23 13.71 -3.47
N GLN A 69 -11.53 12.53 -4.02
CA GLN A 69 -12.89 12.16 -4.39
C GLN A 69 -13.38 10.98 -3.55
N ASP A 70 -14.65 11.03 -3.15
CA ASP A 70 -15.26 9.88 -2.50
C ASP A 70 -15.65 8.82 -3.54
N MET A 71 -14.78 7.83 -3.69
CA MET A 71 -14.94 6.73 -4.64
C MET A 71 -15.30 5.43 -3.93
N SER A 72 -16.20 4.66 -4.54
CA SER A 72 -16.50 3.30 -4.11
C SER A 72 -15.34 2.37 -4.47
N LEU A 73 -15.16 1.29 -3.71
CA LEU A 73 -14.06 0.31 -3.90
C LEU A 73 -14.02 -0.34 -5.29
N ASN A 74 -15.14 -0.32 -6.03
CA ASN A 74 -15.22 -0.88 -7.38
C ASN A 74 -14.78 0.12 -8.47
N LYS A 75 -14.71 1.41 -8.16
CA LYS A 75 -14.15 2.40 -9.09
C LYS A 75 -12.62 2.32 -9.05
N ARG A 76 -12.04 1.97 -10.20
CA ARG A 76 -10.58 1.82 -10.38
C ARG A 76 -9.95 2.91 -11.27
N GLN A 77 -10.77 3.82 -11.78
CA GLN A 77 -10.34 4.90 -12.69
C GLN A 77 -10.80 6.24 -12.16
N TYR A 78 -9.86 7.19 -12.16
CA TYR A 78 -10.09 8.59 -11.93
C TYR A 78 -10.54 9.23 -13.27
N ASN A 79 -11.78 9.69 -13.34
CA ASN A 79 -12.31 10.47 -14.46
C ASN A 79 -12.38 11.95 -14.08
#